data_AF-A0A8D5FVA5-F1
#
_entry.id   AF-A0A8D5FVA5-F1
#
_cell.length_a   1.000
_cell.length_b   1.000
_cell.length_c   1.000
_cell.angle_alpha   90.00
_cell.angle_beta   90.00
_cell.angle_gamma   90.00
#
_symmetry.space_group_name_H-M   'P 1'
#
loop_
_entity.id
_entity.type
_entity.pdbx_description
1 polymer ?
#
loop_
_entity_poly.entity_id
_entity_poly.type
_entity_poly.pdbx_seq_one_letter_code
_entity_poly.pdbx_strand_id
1 'polypeptide(L)'
;MNYQRQQQPGCGGCLLIVLLLVFVSGGAPALISFLGTLIYTGLAGVLVFIALFWGFSFWVQKKVATYEQSQTESHSRFVWLLVHILMHTAKIDGRITKEEIQTIHRFFQYNLHYNQTKMLWVKEIIKEATNSSPSLDALLEEFKTTFAYEPRLILLELVYQILYTKRDVPENELAIARRIAAFLEISAYDQRTIEAKYKYGRAYTSSPQSPDMSARHYATLGLQPGASKEEIKKAYRKLSMKYHPDKVRHLGEEFQKIAEEKMKEINAAHDYLEKL
;
A
#
# COMPACT_ATOMS: atom_id res chain seq x y z
N MET A 1 19.42 -67.60 28.65
CA MET A 1 19.45 -67.89 27.20
C MET A 1 19.48 -66.56 26.46
N ASN A 2 20.65 -66.22 25.89
CA ASN A 2 20.89 -64.96 25.20
C ASN A 2 20.31 -65.01 23.78
N TYR A 3 19.35 -64.13 23.47
CA TYR A 3 18.93 -63.86 22.10
C TYR A 3 20.01 -63.02 21.42
N GLN A 4 20.93 -63.67 20.69
CA GLN A 4 21.81 -62.96 19.76
C GLN A 4 20.99 -62.53 18.55
N ARG A 5 20.87 -61.21 18.35
CA ARG A 5 20.40 -60.62 17.08
C ARG A 5 21.33 -61.08 15.95
N GLN A 6 20.84 -61.91 15.04
CA GLN A 6 21.47 -62.07 13.74
C GLN A 6 21.35 -60.74 12.98
N GLN A 7 22.47 -60.03 12.83
CA GLN A 7 22.61 -59.03 11.77
C GLN A 7 22.63 -59.79 10.44
N GLN A 8 21.62 -59.57 9.60
CA GLN A 8 21.69 -59.97 8.20
C GLN A 8 22.89 -59.25 7.56
N PRO A 9 23.76 -59.95 6.80
CA PRO A 9 24.79 -59.27 6.04
C PRO A 9 24.09 -58.38 5.02
N GLY A 10 24.18 -57.07 5.23
CA GLY A 10 23.63 -56.09 4.30
C GLY A 10 24.19 -56.38 2.90
N CYS A 11 23.29 -56.46 1.92
CA CYS A 11 23.54 -56.69 0.51
C CYS A 11 24.30 -55.50 -0.13
N GLY A 12 25.45 -55.12 0.43
CA GLY A 12 26.34 -54.09 -0.09
C GLY A 12 27.28 -54.62 -1.18
N GLY A 13 27.59 -55.93 -1.15
CA GLY A 13 28.49 -56.57 -2.12
C GLY A 13 27.92 -56.68 -3.55
N CYS A 14 26.61 -56.88 -3.69
CA CYS A 14 25.98 -57.03 -5.01
C CYS A 14 26.05 -55.74 -5.83
N LEU A 15 25.96 -54.57 -5.19
CA LEU A 15 26.02 -53.28 -5.87
C LEU A 15 27.45 -52.95 -6.35
N LEU A 16 28.45 -53.37 -5.58
CA LEU A 16 29.86 -53.30 -5.95
C LEU A 16 30.22 -54.23 -7.11
N ILE A 17 29.68 -55.45 -7.13
CA ILE A 17 29.92 -56.42 -8.23
C ILE A 17 29.26 -55.93 -9.53
N VAL A 18 28.05 -55.37 -9.47
CA VAL A 18 27.38 -54.78 -10.65
C VAL A 18 28.15 -53.56 -11.17
N LEU A 19 28.63 -52.68 -10.28
CA LEU A 19 29.48 -51.54 -10.65
C LEU A 19 30.80 -51.98 -11.30
N LEU A 20 31.44 -53.03 -10.78
CA LEU A 20 32.65 -53.61 -11.35
C LEU A 20 32.40 -54.23 -12.73
N LEU A 21 31.27 -54.93 -12.93
CA LEU A 21 30.89 -55.49 -14.24
C LEU A 21 30.61 -54.41 -15.28
N VAL A 22 30.00 -53.28 -14.89
CA VAL A 22 29.80 -52.12 -15.78
C VAL A 22 31.13 -51.45 -16.13
N PHE A 23 32.08 -51.39 -15.20
CA PHE A 23 33.41 -50.86 -15.46
C PHE A 23 34.25 -51.77 -16.37
N VAL A 24 34.21 -53.09 -16.14
CA VAL A 24 34.99 -54.10 -16.90
C VAL A 24 34.41 -54.33 -18.31
N SER A 25 33.10 -54.15 -18.51
CA SER A 25 32.45 -54.28 -19.83
C SER A 25 32.57 -53.04 -20.74
N GLY A 26 33.35 -52.03 -20.33
CA GLY A 26 33.51 -50.79 -21.11
C GLY A 26 32.32 -49.83 -21.00
N GLY A 27 31.47 -49.97 -19.98
CA GLY A 27 30.33 -49.09 -19.70
C GLY A 27 30.69 -47.80 -18.94
N ALA A 28 31.90 -47.69 -18.39
CA ALA A 28 32.37 -46.50 -17.67
C ALA A 28 32.33 -45.21 -18.52
N PRO A 29 32.77 -45.19 -19.80
CA PRO A 29 32.62 -44.02 -20.67
C PRO A 29 31.17 -43.61 -20.93
N ALA A 30 30.25 -44.57 -21.03
CA ALA A 30 28.81 -44.30 -21.24
C ALA A 30 28.16 -43.70 -19.98
N LEU A 31 28.59 -44.13 -18.79
CA LEU A 31 28.12 -43.57 -17.53
C LEU A 31 28.67 -42.15 -17.29
N ILE A 32 29.94 -41.91 -17.63
CA ILE A 32 30.56 -40.57 -17.57
C ILE A 32 29.90 -39.62 -18.56
N SER A 33 29.61 -40.05 -19.79
CA SER A 33 28.94 -39.20 -20.77
C SER A 33 27.48 -38.90 -20.38
N PHE A 34 26.76 -39.87 -19.79
CA PHE A 34 25.43 -39.66 -19.25
C PHE A 34 25.41 -38.68 -18.05
N LEU A 35 26.34 -38.81 -17.11
CA LEU A 35 26.48 -37.85 -16.01
C LEU A 35 26.90 -36.46 -16.52
N GLY A 36 27.79 -36.41 -17.52
CA GLY A 36 28.21 -35.17 -18.16
C GLY A 36 27.04 -34.45 -18.86
N THR A 37 26.20 -35.16 -19.60
CA THR A 37 25.01 -34.57 -20.23
C THR A 37 23.98 -34.12 -19.19
N LEU A 38 23.80 -34.86 -18.09
CA LEU A 38 22.88 -34.49 -17.02
C LEU A 38 23.35 -33.22 -16.27
N ILE A 39 24.66 -33.10 -15.99
CA ILE A 39 25.26 -31.89 -15.41
C ILE A 39 25.17 -30.72 -16.40
N TYR A 40 25.50 -30.94 -17.68
CA TYR A 40 25.47 -29.90 -18.69
C TYR A 40 24.05 -29.38 -18.94
N THR A 41 23.07 -30.27 -19.08
CA THR A 41 21.65 -29.90 -19.23
C THR A 41 21.10 -29.21 -17.98
N GLY A 42 21.50 -29.65 -16.79
CA GLY A 42 21.18 -28.98 -15.53
C GLY A 42 21.76 -27.57 -15.46
N LEU A 43 23.06 -27.39 -15.74
CA LEU A 43 23.72 -26.09 -15.78
C LEU A 43 23.14 -25.17 -16.86
N ALA A 44 22.88 -25.70 -18.06
CA ALA A 44 22.24 -24.95 -19.13
C ALA A 44 20.82 -24.51 -18.72
N GLY A 45 20.06 -25.37 -18.05
CA GLY A 45 18.75 -25.02 -17.50
C GLY A 45 18.82 -23.89 -16.48
N VAL A 46 19.80 -23.92 -15.57
CA VAL A 46 20.04 -22.84 -14.60
C VAL A 46 20.41 -21.53 -15.31
N LEU A 47 21.29 -21.57 -16.31
CA LEU A 47 21.68 -20.38 -17.08
C LEU A 47 20.48 -19.77 -17.84
N VAL A 48 19.64 -20.61 -18.46
CA VAL A 48 18.41 -20.15 -19.11
C VAL A 48 17.46 -19.51 -18.09
N PHE A 49 17.29 -20.12 -16.93
CA PHE A 49 16.45 -19.56 -15.87
C PHE A 49 16.98 -18.19 -15.38
N ILE A 50 18.29 -18.05 -15.18
CA ILE A 50 18.92 -16.78 -14.82
C ILE A 50 18.69 -15.73 -15.93
N ALA A 51 18.89 -16.10 -17.19
CA ALA A 51 18.67 -15.20 -18.32
C ALA A 51 17.20 -14.75 -18.43
N LEU A 52 16.24 -15.67 -18.24
CA LEU A 52 14.82 -15.35 -18.19
C LEU A 52 14.46 -14.45 -17.01
N PHE A 53 15.02 -14.72 -15.83
CA PHE A 53 14.82 -13.91 -14.64
C PHE A 53 15.35 -12.49 -14.82
N TRP A 54 16.57 -12.33 -15.34
CA TRP A 54 17.16 -11.02 -15.66
C TRP A 54 16.36 -10.29 -16.75
N GLY A 55 15.96 -10.99 -17.81
CA GLY A 55 15.13 -10.43 -18.88
C GLY A 55 13.77 -9.94 -18.37
N PHE A 56 13.13 -10.72 -17.49
CA PHE A 56 11.89 -10.32 -16.84
C PHE A 56 12.08 -9.12 -15.90
N SER A 57 13.13 -9.14 -15.05
CA SER A 57 13.46 -8.03 -14.15
C SER A 57 13.68 -6.73 -14.92
N PHE A 58 14.46 -6.78 -16.01
CA PHE A 58 14.71 -5.64 -16.89
C PHE A 58 13.41 -5.14 -17.55
N TRP A 59 12.55 -6.06 -18.01
CA TRP A 59 11.25 -5.70 -18.58
C TRP A 59 10.35 -4.98 -17.57
N VAL A 60 10.27 -5.46 -16.32
CA VAL A 60 9.52 -4.81 -15.25
C VAL A 60 10.07 -3.41 -14.98
N GLN A 61 11.39 -3.27 -14.78
CA GLN A 61 12.03 -1.99 -14.53
C GLN A 61 11.78 -0.99 -15.66
N LYS A 62 11.87 -1.43 -16.91
CA LYS A 62 11.57 -0.59 -18.07
C LYS A 62 10.11 -0.14 -18.09
N LYS A 63 9.16 -1.02 -17.76
CA LYS A 63 7.73 -0.67 -17.67
C LYS A 63 7.46 0.35 -16.58
N VAL A 64 8.07 0.19 -15.40
CA VAL A 64 7.97 1.12 -14.28
C VAL A 64 8.54 2.49 -14.67
N ALA A 65 9.76 2.55 -15.22
CA ALA A 65 10.39 3.79 -15.64
C ALA A 65 9.58 4.52 -16.74
N THR A 66 9.02 3.78 -17.70
CA THR A 66 8.16 4.36 -18.75
C THR A 66 6.89 4.96 -18.15
N TYR A 67 6.28 4.28 -17.17
CA TYR A 67 5.11 4.80 -16.48
C TYR A 67 5.46 6.06 -15.67
N GLU A 68 6.52 6.02 -14.87
CA GLU A 68 6.95 7.16 -14.04
C GLU A 68 7.25 8.40 -14.88
N GLN A 69 7.95 8.25 -16.01
CA GLN A 69 8.21 9.34 -16.96
C GLN A 69 6.96 9.92 -17.62
N SER A 70 5.87 9.15 -17.69
CA SER A 70 4.59 9.63 -18.25
C SER A 70 3.79 10.49 -17.27
N GLN A 71 4.12 10.45 -15.98
CA GLN A 71 3.42 11.20 -14.94
C GLN A 71 4.09 12.55 -14.67
N THR A 72 3.36 13.47 -14.03
CA THR A 72 3.94 14.73 -13.56
C THR A 72 4.90 14.46 -12.41
N GLU A 73 5.95 15.28 -12.28
CA GLU A 73 6.89 15.19 -11.15
C GLU A 73 6.16 15.26 -9.79
N SER A 74 5.16 16.14 -9.70
CA SER A 74 4.37 16.31 -8.49
C SER A 74 3.50 15.09 -8.15
N HIS A 75 2.90 14.43 -9.15
CA HIS A 75 2.21 13.15 -8.96
C HIS A 75 3.17 12.09 -8.43
N SER A 76 4.29 11.90 -9.14
CA SER A 76 5.29 10.89 -8.78
C SER A 76 5.80 11.10 -7.36
N ARG A 77 6.10 12.35 -6.99
CA ARG A 77 6.59 12.66 -5.64
C ARG A 77 5.54 12.46 -4.57
N PHE A 78 4.28 12.85 -4.83
CA PHE A 78 3.19 12.65 -3.88
C PHE A 78 2.96 11.16 -3.59
N VAL A 79 2.88 10.32 -4.64
CA VAL A 79 2.66 8.88 -4.47
C VAL A 79 3.84 8.23 -3.73
N TRP A 80 5.07 8.61 -4.06
CA TRP A 80 6.25 8.11 -3.37
C TRP A 80 6.21 8.44 -1.87
N LEU A 81 5.96 9.71 -1.52
CA LEU A 81 5.85 10.13 -0.12
C LEU A 81 4.67 9.45 0.58
N LEU A 82 3.52 9.34 -0.09
CA LEU A 82 2.34 8.65 0.43
C LEU A 82 2.69 7.20 0.79
N VAL A 83 3.26 6.42 -0.13
CA VAL A 83 3.62 5.01 0.13
C VAL A 83 4.58 4.91 1.31
N HIS A 84 5.63 5.73 1.35
CA HIS A 84 6.59 5.71 2.46
C HIS A 84 5.95 6.10 3.80
N ILE A 85 5.07 7.10 3.83
CA ILE A 85 4.33 7.49 5.04
C ILE A 85 3.40 6.35 5.49
N LEU A 86 2.67 5.72 4.57
CA LEU A 86 1.80 4.58 4.88
C LEU A 86 2.59 3.37 5.43
N MET A 87 3.80 3.14 4.92
CA MET A 87 4.70 2.12 5.45
C MET A 87 5.15 2.41 6.88
N HIS A 88 5.31 3.69 7.25
CA HIS A 88 5.57 4.09 8.65
C HIS A 88 4.34 3.99 9.54
N THR A 89 3.14 4.33 9.04
CA THR A 89 1.91 4.20 9.86
C THR A 89 1.55 2.75 10.16
N ALA A 90 1.89 1.83 9.24
CA ALA A 90 1.70 0.40 9.42
C ALA A 90 2.72 -0.27 10.37
N LYS A 91 3.76 0.46 10.79
CA LYS A 91 4.86 -0.08 11.59
C LYS A 91 4.53 0.02 13.08
N ILE A 92 3.90 -1.01 13.64
CA ILE A 92 3.46 -1.02 15.05
C ILE A 92 4.64 -1.20 16.03
N ASP A 93 5.55 -2.16 15.77
CA ASP A 93 6.65 -2.54 16.69
C ASP A 93 8.03 -2.57 16.02
N GLY A 94 8.26 -1.66 15.07
CA GLY A 94 9.52 -1.64 14.31
C GLY A 94 9.58 -2.67 13.17
N ARG A 95 8.56 -3.51 13.00
CA ARG A 95 8.43 -4.49 11.90
C ARG A 95 7.16 -4.23 11.09
N ILE A 96 7.25 -4.48 9.78
CA ILE A 96 6.12 -4.40 8.85
C ILE A 96 5.71 -5.84 8.52
N THR A 97 4.43 -6.17 8.73
CA THR A 97 3.91 -7.50 8.45
C THR A 97 3.51 -7.65 6.98
N LYS A 98 3.33 -8.89 6.52
CA LYS A 98 2.86 -9.14 5.15
C LYS A 98 1.43 -8.65 4.95
N GLU A 99 0.61 -8.72 6.00
CA GLU A 99 -0.77 -8.29 6.04
C GLU A 99 -0.88 -6.77 5.84
N GLU A 100 0.04 -6.01 6.42
CA GLU A 100 0.13 -4.55 6.24
C GLU A 100 0.50 -4.18 4.80
N ILE A 101 1.54 -4.83 4.25
CA ILE A 101 1.93 -4.63 2.84
C ILE A 101 0.77 -4.97 1.90
N GLN A 102 0.04 -6.06 2.17
CA GLN A 102 -1.13 -6.42 1.39
C GLN A 102 -2.28 -5.41 1.55
N THR A 103 -2.44 -4.82 2.73
CA THR A 103 -3.45 -3.78 2.96
C THR A 103 -3.15 -2.54 2.12
N ILE A 104 -1.89 -2.10 2.09
CA ILE A 104 -1.44 -1.02 1.20
C ILE A 104 -1.65 -1.40 -0.26
N HIS A 105 -1.24 -2.61 -0.67
CA HIS A 105 -1.44 -3.06 -2.05
C HIS A 105 -2.92 -3.05 -2.49
N ARG A 106 -3.80 -3.60 -1.66
CA ARG A 106 -5.25 -3.61 -1.93
C ARG A 106 -5.83 -2.20 -1.95
N PHE A 107 -5.35 -1.31 -1.09
CA PHE A 107 -5.76 0.09 -1.06
C PHE A 107 -5.48 0.79 -2.39
N PHE A 108 -4.25 0.72 -2.90
CA PHE A 108 -3.94 1.32 -4.21
C PHE A 108 -4.74 0.68 -5.34
N GLN A 109 -4.88 -0.65 -5.33
CA GLN A 109 -5.59 -1.38 -6.38
C GLN A 109 -7.10 -1.08 -6.41
N TYR A 110 -7.77 -1.11 -5.26
CA TYR A 110 -9.23 -1.08 -5.18
C TYR A 110 -9.79 0.28 -4.78
N ASN A 111 -9.13 1.03 -3.90
CA ASN A 111 -9.58 2.35 -3.46
C ASN A 111 -9.12 3.46 -4.40
N LEU A 112 -7.88 3.37 -4.92
CA LEU A 112 -7.36 4.33 -5.89
C LEU A 112 -7.50 3.85 -7.35
N HIS A 113 -8.05 2.65 -7.55
CA HIS A 113 -8.29 2.04 -8.87
C HIS A 113 -7.03 1.93 -9.74
N TYR A 114 -5.89 1.62 -9.13
CA TYR A 114 -4.64 1.45 -9.86
C TYR A 114 -4.69 0.20 -10.75
N ASN A 115 -4.43 0.38 -12.03
CA ASN A 115 -4.30 -0.71 -12.98
C ASN A 115 -2.99 -1.51 -12.76
N GLN A 116 -2.83 -2.61 -13.49
CA GLN A 116 -1.65 -3.48 -13.35
C GLN A 116 -0.32 -2.74 -13.52
N THR A 117 -0.23 -1.80 -14.47
CA THR A 117 0.99 -1.01 -14.72
C THR A 117 1.30 -0.10 -13.55
N LYS A 118 0.32 0.67 -13.05
CA LYS A 118 0.48 1.50 -11.85
C LYS A 118 0.89 0.67 -10.64
N MET A 119 0.32 -0.53 -10.50
CA MET A 119 0.64 -1.44 -9.41
C MET A 119 2.07 -1.99 -9.47
N LEU A 120 2.71 -2.11 -10.64
CA LEU A 120 4.13 -2.47 -10.72
C LEU A 120 5.00 -1.38 -10.08
N TRP A 121 4.68 -0.11 -10.33
CA TRP A 121 5.40 1.02 -9.75
C TRP A 121 5.20 1.10 -8.24
N VAL A 122 3.96 0.98 -7.74
CA VAL A 122 3.67 0.93 -6.29
C VAL A 122 4.42 -0.22 -5.61
N LYS A 123 4.50 -1.39 -6.24
CA LYS A 123 5.28 -2.53 -5.71
C LYS A 123 6.76 -2.21 -5.58
N GLU A 124 7.34 -1.50 -6.54
CA GLU A 124 8.75 -1.10 -6.45
C GLU A 124 8.96 -0.08 -5.32
N ILE A 125 8.07 0.90 -5.15
CA ILE A 125 8.16 1.87 -4.03
C ILE A 125 8.00 1.16 -2.68
N ILE A 126 7.05 0.22 -2.54
CA ILE A 126 6.89 -0.56 -1.29
C ILE A 126 8.17 -1.36 -0.99
N LYS A 127 8.76 -1.98 -2.01
CA LYS A 127 10.02 -2.73 -1.88
C LYS A 127 11.18 -1.82 -1.48
N GLU A 128 11.28 -0.64 -2.08
CA GLU A 128 12.23 0.41 -1.68
C GLU A 128 12.04 0.79 -0.21
N ALA A 129 10.82 1.19 0.17
CA ALA A 129 10.47 1.59 1.54
C ALA A 129 10.72 0.48 2.59
N THR A 130 10.61 -0.79 2.19
CA THR A 130 10.91 -1.93 3.06
C THR A 130 12.41 -2.09 3.30
N ASN A 131 13.24 -1.79 2.30
CA ASN A 131 14.70 -1.95 2.39
C ASN A 131 15.39 -0.75 3.03
N SER A 132 14.99 0.46 2.62
CA SER A 132 15.55 1.71 3.09
C SER A 132 14.49 2.81 2.98
N SER A 133 14.08 3.36 4.12
CA SER A 133 13.16 4.49 4.15
C SER A 133 13.72 5.61 5.01
N PRO A 134 13.62 6.88 4.58
CA PRO A 134 13.84 8.03 5.46
C PRO A 134 12.92 7.96 6.69
N SER A 135 13.28 8.69 7.75
CA SER A 135 12.43 8.82 8.94
C SER A 135 11.10 9.48 8.59
N LEU A 136 10.05 9.17 9.37
CA LEU A 136 8.74 9.79 9.17
C LEU A 136 8.82 11.31 9.20
N ASP A 137 9.60 11.89 10.12
CA ASP A 137 9.75 13.35 10.21
C ASP A 137 10.39 13.97 8.95
N ALA A 138 11.39 13.31 8.36
CA ALA A 138 12.01 13.78 7.11
C ALA A 138 11.01 13.76 5.95
N LEU A 139 10.20 12.70 5.85
CA LEU A 139 9.15 12.57 4.84
C LEU A 139 8.07 13.65 5.01
N LEU A 140 7.67 13.94 6.25
CA LEU A 140 6.64 14.94 6.54
C LEU A 140 7.15 16.37 6.32
N GLU A 141 8.41 16.66 6.64
CA GLU A 141 9.03 17.95 6.36
C GLU A 141 9.11 18.20 4.85
N GLU A 142 9.53 17.19 4.10
CA GLU A 142 9.53 17.28 2.66
C GLU A 142 8.11 17.46 2.10
N PHE A 143 7.15 16.65 2.55
CA PHE A 143 5.77 16.78 2.10
C PHE A 143 5.21 18.19 2.38
N LYS A 144 5.49 18.73 3.56
CA LYS A 144 5.06 20.07 3.98
C LYS A 144 5.67 21.17 3.10
N THR A 145 6.95 21.05 2.75
CA THR A 145 7.66 22.06 1.95
C THR A 145 7.34 21.97 0.46
N THR A 146 7.09 20.77 -0.06
CA THR A 146 6.74 20.54 -1.47
C THR A 146 5.27 20.89 -1.77
N PHE A 147 4.34 20.56 -0.87
CA PHE A 147 2.91 20.66 -1.17
C PHE A 147 2.19 21.76 -0.36
N ALA A 148 1.26 22.43 -1.05
CA ALA A 148 0.31 23.36 -0.46
C ALA A 148 -0.62 22.67 0.55
N TYR A 149 -1.49 23.45 1.19
CA TYR A 149 -2.37 22.95 2.25
C TYR A 149 -3.35 21.86 1.76
N GLU A 150 -3.88 22.00 0.56
CA GLU A 150 -4.93 21.13 0.01
C GLU A 150 -4.45 19.68 -0.22
N PRO A 151 -3.29 19.41 -0.86
CA PRO A 151 -2.71 18.06 -0.89
C PRO A 151 -2.45 17.44 0.50
N ARG A 152 -2.15 18.24 1.54
CA ARG A 152 -1.96 17.74 2.91
C ARG A 152 -3.26 17.17 3.48
N LEU A 153 -4.40 17.78 3.18
CA LEU A 153 -5.72 17.24 3.52
C LEU A 153 -5.99 15.91 2.82
N ILE A 154 -5.64 15.79 1.53
CA ILE A 154 -5.79 14.53 0.78
C ILE A 154 -4.91 13.44 1.38
N LEU A 155 -3.65 13.73 1.71
CA LEU A 155 -2.78 12.76 2.39
C LEU A 155 -3.42 12.27 3.70
N LEU A 156 -3.95 13.17 4.52
CA LEU A 156 -4.59 12.79 5.78
C LEU A 156 -5.86 11.94 5.56
N GLU A 157 -6.70 12.30 4.58
CA GLU A 157 -7.87 11.50 4.17
C GLU A 157 -7.45 10.08 3.74
N LEU A 158 -6.39 9.95 2.94
CA LEU A 158 -5.86 8.66 2.49
C LEU A 158 -5.33 7.82 3.67
N VAL A 159 -4.59 8.44 4.59
CA VAL A 159 -4.09 7.79 5.81
C VAL A 159 -5.25 7.24 6.64
N TYR A 160 -6.28 8.04 6.91
CA TYR A 160 -7.44 7.52 7.63
C TYR A 160 -8.20 6.45 6.84
N GLN A 161 -8.34 6.60 5.52
CA GLN A 161 -9.02 5.61 4.69
C GLN A 161 -8.36 4.24 4.80
N ILE A 162 -7.02 4.17 4.68
CA ILE A 162 -6.30 2.90 4.80
C ILE A 162 -6.36 2.33 6.21
N LEU A 163 -6.20 3.14 7.26
CA LEU A 163 -6.33 2.69 8.65
C LEU A 163 -7.69 2.02 8.88
N TYR A 164 -8.76 2.67 8.42
CA TYR A 164 -10.13 2.16 8.53
C TYR A 164 -10.51 1.12 7.47
N THR A 165 -9.56 0.57 6.69
CA THR A 165 -9.75 -0.71 5.99
C THR A 165 -9.46 -1.92 6.89
N LYS A 166 -8.68 -1.75 7.97
CA LYS A 166 -8.29 -2.82 8.90
C LYS A 166 -9.42 -3.16 9.87
N ARG A 167 -9.62 -4.44 10.20
CA ARG A 167 -10.75 -4.84 11.08
C ARG A 167 -10.81 -4.02 12.37
N ASP A 168 -9.68 -3.87 13.04
CA ASP A 168 -9.50 -3.03 14.21
C ASP A 168 -8.41 -2.01 13.91
N VAL A 169 -8.58 -0.77 14.39
CA VAL A 169 -7.59 0.30 14.21
C VAL A 169 -6.91 0.54 15.57
N PRO A 170 -5.64 0.15 15.72
CA PRO A 170 -4.91 0.35 16.96
C PRO A 170 -4.76 1.85 17.32
N GLU A 171 -4.86 2.20 18.60
CA GLU A 171 -4.78 3.60 19.05
C GLU A 171 -3.41 4.23 18.74
N ASN A 172 -2.34 3.45 18.71
CA ASN A 172 -1.01 3.92 18.30
C ASN A 172 -0.97 4.33 16.82
N GLU A 173 -1.70 3.64 15.93
CA GLU A 173 -1.79 4.05 14.51
C GLU A 173 -2.61 5.34 14.36
N LEU A 174 -3.69 5.48 15.13
CA LEU A 174 -4.45 6.73 15.20
C LEU A 174 -3.59 7.88 15.76
N ALA A 175 -2.78 7.62 16.79
CA ALA A 175 -1.85 8.60 17.33
C ALA A 175 -0.84 9.07 16.27
N ILE A 176 -0.33 8.15 15.42
CA ILE A 176 0.54 8.51 14.29
C ILE A 176 -0.22 9.37 13.27
N ALA A 177 -1.45 9.02 12.89
CA ALA A 177 -2.25 9.85 11.97
C ALA A 177 -2.50 11.27 12.53
N ARG A 178 -2.79 11.39 13.83
CA ARG A 178 -2.94 12.69 14.49
C ARG A 178 -1.62 13.47 14.54
N ARG A 179 -0.49 12.79 14.74
CA ARG A 179 0.85 13.40 14.68
C ARG A 179 1.17 13.90 13.27
N ILE A 180 0.86 13.12 12.23
CA ILE A 180 1.01 13.52 10.83
C ILE A 180 0.23 14.81 10.58
N ALA A 181 -1.04 14.87 11.01
CA ALA A 181 -1.86 16.07 10.85
C ALA A 181 -1.24 17.30 11.53
N ALA A 182 -0.78 17.14 12.77
CA ALA A 182 -0.12 18.22 13.51
C ALA A 182 1.18 18.69 12.84
N PHE A 183 2.02 17.76 12.37
CA PHE A 183 3.29 18.08 11.71
C PHE A 183 3.07 18.84 10.39
N LEU A 184 2.07 18.42 9.61
CA LEU A 184 1.70 19.06 8.34
C LEU A 184 0.95 20.38 8.51
N GLU A 185 0.80 20.86 9.75
CA GLU A 185 0.08 22.08 10.13
C GLU A 185 -1.38 22.06 9.68
N ILE A 186 -1.99 20.87 9.62
CA ILE A 186 -3.42 20.74 9.37
C ILE A 186 -4.15 21.27 10.59
N SER A 187 -5.10 22.17 10.37
CA SER A 187 -5.86 22.77 11.48
C SER A 187 -6.55 21.69 12.31
N ALA A 188 -6.56 21.85 13.63
CA ALA A 188 -7.20 20.91 14.56
C ALA A 188 -8.69 20.65 14.20
N TYR A 189 -9.33 21.65 13.61
CA TYR A 189 -10.67 21.54 13.06
C TYR A 189 -10.74 20.54 11.90
N ASP A 190 -9.93 20.73 10.84
CA ASP A 190 -9.95 19.85 9.67
C ASP A 190 -9.55 18.41 10.07
N GLN A 191 -8.55 18.29 10.94
CA GLN A 191 -8.13 17.00 11.50
C GLN A 191 -9.28 16.26 12.19
N ARG A 192 -10.00 16.93 13.09
CA ARG A 192 -11.14 16.32 13.81
C ARG A 192 -12.26 15.93 12.86
N THR A 193 -12.56 16.75 11.86
CA THR A 193 -13.60 16.45 10.86
C THR A 193 -13.24 15.21 10.04
N ILE A 194 -12.00 15.12 9.55
CA ILE A 194 -11.52 13.96 8.80
C ILE A 194 -11.54 12.71 9.69
N GLU A 195 -11.00 12.77 10.90
CA GLU A 195 -10.99 11.63 11.83
C GLU A 195 -12.41 11.15 12.17
N ALA A 196 -13.32 12.09 12.47
CA ALA A 196 -14.72 11.80 12.82
C ALA A 196 -15.44 11.09 11.66
N LYS A 197 -15.24 11.52 10.42
CA LYS A 197 -15.83 10.89 9.24
C LYS A 197 -15.54 9.38 9.22
N TYR A 198 -14.29 8.96 9.44
CA TYR A 198 -13.94 7.53 9.39
C TYR A 198 -14.34 6.77 10.66
N LYS A 199 -14.15 7.39 11.83
CA LYS A 199 -14.53 6.81 13.12
C LYS A 199 -16.03 6.49 13.17
N TYR A 200 -16.86 7.44 12.78
CA TYR A 200 -18.31 7.30 12.83
C TYR A 200 -18.88 6.65 11.57
N GLY A 201 -18.24 6.82 10.41
CA GLY A 201 -18.66 6.19 9.15
C GLY A 201 -18.77 4.66 9.21
N ARG A 202 -17.92 3.99 10.02
CA ARG A 202 -18.04 2.55 10.28
C ARG A 202 -19.19 2.15 11.20
N ALA A 203 -19.43 2.92 12.26
CA ALA A 203 -20.49 2.63 13.24
C ALA A 203 -21.90 2.93 12.68
N TYR A 204 -21.96 3.66 11.55
CA TYR A 204 -23.21 4.21 11.03
C TYR A 204 -23.98 3.30 10.07
N THR A 205 -23.33 2.31 9.44
CA THR A 205 -24.01 1.35 8.55
C THR A 205 -24.84 0.31 9.32
N SER A 206 -24.79 0.31 10.65
CA SER A 206 -25.35 -0.76 11.50
C SER A 206 -26.54 -0.34 12.39
N SER A 207 -26.92 0.94 12.43
CA SER A 207 -28.07 1.38 13.26
C SER A 207 -29.09 2.23 12.46
N PRO A 208 -30.28 1.68 12.16
CA PRO A 208 -31.37 2.39 11.46
C PRO A 208 -31.97 3.57 12.24
N GLN A 209 -31.56 3.77 13.50
CA GLN A 209 -32.05 4.82 14.37
C GLN A 209 -30.84 5.56 14.96
N SER A 210 -30.50 6.68 14.35
CA SER A 210 -29.60 7.64 14.97
C SER A 210 -30.05 9.06 14.65
N PRO A 211 -29.90 9.98 15.61
CA PRO A 211 -30.70 11.18 15.71
C PRO A 211 -30.13 12.27 14.81
N ASP A 212 -31.03 12.82 13.98
CA ASP A 212 -30.92 14.05 13.19
C ASP A 212 -29.91 14.07 12.02
N MET A 213 -30.45 13.91 10.82
CA MET A 213 -29.77 14.16 9.53
C MET A 213 -29.15 15.56 9.49
N SER A 214 -29.79 16.56 10.12
CA SER A 214 -29.29 17.92 10.16
C SER A 214 -27.95 18.02 10.89
N ALA A 215 -27.80 17.33 12.02
CA ALA A 215 -26.55 17.31 12.79
C ALA A 215 -25.38 16.78 11.96
N ARG A 216 -25.62 15.85 11.04
CA ARG A 216 -24.57 15.35 10.12
C ARG A 216 -24.17 16.40 9.10
N HIS A 217 -25.11 17.09 8.49
CA HIS A 217 -24.79 18.12 7.52
C HIS A 217 -24.09 19.31 8.19
N TYR A 218 -24.48 19.67 9.42
CA TYR A 218 -23.73 20.61 10.24
C TYR A 218 -22.30 20.09 10.49
N ALA A 219 -22.13 18.84 10.90
CA ALA A 219 -20.80 18.25 11.13
C ALA A 219 -19.93 18.18 9.86
N THR A 220 -20.51 17.90 8.68
CA THR A 220 -19.79 17.92 7.38
C THR A 220 -19.27 19.31 7.05
N LEU A 221 -20.04 20.36 7.36
CA LEU A 221 -19.58 21.75 7.26
C LEU A 221 -18.76 22.18 8.49
N GLY A 222 -18.53 21.27 9.44
CA GLY A 222 -18.01 21.47 10.79
C GLY A 222 -18.59 22.70 11.49
N LEU A 223 -19.90 22.74 11.57
CA LEU A 223 -20.70 23.70 12.30
C LEU A 223 -21.42 22.98 13.44
N GLN A 224 -21.83 23.75 14.44
CA GLN A 224 -22.72 23.24 15.47
C GLN A 224 -24.18 23.27 14.96
N PRO A 225 -25.05 22.35 15.43
CA PRO A 225 -26.47 22.43 15.14
C PRO A 225 -27.05 23.80 15.50
N GLY A 226 -27.83 24.38 14.60
CA GLY A 226 -28.42 25.72 14.77
C GLY A 226 -27.54 26.89 14.30
N ALA A 227 -26.42 26.62 13.62
CA ALA A 227 -25.61 27.67 13.00
C ALA A 227 -26.44 28.52 12.00
N SER A 228 -26.12 29.81 11.91
CA SER A 228 -26.87 30.76 11.07
C SER A 228 -26.66 30.49 9.56
N LYS A 229 -27.56 31.00 8.71
CA LYS A 229 -27.43 30.88 7.25
C LYS A 229 -26.13 31.52 6.74
N GLU A 230 -25.66 32.58 7.38
CA GLU A 230 -24.38 33.24 7.09
C GLU A 230 -23.19 32.35 7.45
N GLU A 231 -23.24 31.67 8.60
CA GLU A 231 -22.21 30.72 9.04
C GLU A 231 -22.13 29.52 8.10
N ILE A 232 -23.29 28.97 7.70
CA ILE A 232 -23.40 27.90 6.71
C ILE A 232 -22.74 28.30 5.39
N LYS A 233 -23.10 29.47 4.83
CA LYS A 233 -22.51 29.97 3.57
C LYS A 233 -21.01 30.24 3.69
N LYS A 234 -20.55 30.74 4.84
CA LYS A 234 -19.12 30.97 5.09
C LYS A 234 -18.34 29.66 5.17
N ALA A 235 -18.85 28.66 5.89
CA ALA A 235 -18.24 27.35 5.99
C ALA A 235 -18.18 26.65 4.64
N TYR A 236 -19.28 26.67 3.89
CA TYR A 236 -19.35 26.12 2.53
C TYR A 236 -18.26 26.71 1.63
N ARG A 237 -18.20 28.04 1.47
CA ARG A 237 -17.18 28.69 0.63
C ARG A 237 -15.76 28.31 1.03
N LYS A 238 -15.47 28.27 2.34
CA LYS A 238 -14.15 27.89 2.86
C LYS A 238 -13.80 26.44 2.49
N LEU A 239 -14.73 25.50 2.66
CA LEU A 239 -14.53 24.10 2.36
C LEU A 239 -14.44 23.84 0.85
N SER A 240 -15.27 24.52 0.05
CA SER A 240 -15.20 24.43 -1.42
C SER A 240 -13.84 24.88 -1.96
N MET A 241 -13.24 25.93 -1.40
CA MET A 241 -11.89 26.36 -1.80
C MET A 241 -10.79 25.35 -1.43
N LYS A 242 -10.96 24.63 -0.32
CA LYS A 242 -9.99 23.61 0.15
C LYS A 242 -10.05 22.31 -0.64
N TYR A 243 -11.26 21.87 -0.99
CA TYR A 243 -11.48 20.58 -1.65
C TYR A 243 -11.80 20.72 -3.14
N HIS A 244 -11.51 21.87 -3.76
CA HIS A 244 -11.72 22.03 -5.19
C HIS A 244 -10.79 21.08 -5.98
N PRO A 245 -11.29 20.29 -6.95
CA PRO A 245 -10.48 19.30 -7.67
C PRO A 245 -9.26 19.92 -8.37
N ASP A 246 -9.39 21.16 -8.87
CA ASP A 246 -8.25 21.87 -9.48
C ASP A 246 -7.05 22.06 -8.55
N LYS A 247 -7.27 22.12 -7.22
CA LYS A 247 -6.18 22.27 -6.23
C LYS A 247 -5.25 21.07 -6.19
N VAL A 248 -5.73 19.91 -6.65
CA VAL A 248 -4.99 18.64 -6.63
C VAL A 248 -4.87 18.04 -8.03
N ARG A 249 -5.22 18.80 -9.08
CA ARG A 249 -5.18 18.32 -10.46
C ARG A 249 -3.81 17.81 -10.89
N HIS A 250 -2.77 18.52 -10.45
CA HIS A 250 -1.38 18.19 -10.72
C HIS A 250 -0.93 16.85 -10.08
N LEU A 251 -1.69 16.32 -9.11
CA LEU A 251 -1.43 15.04 -8.49
C LEU A 251 -2.02 13.87 -9.29
N GLY A 252 -2.84 14.09 -10.32
CA GLY A 252 -3.48 13.01 -11.08
C GLY A 252 -4.96 12.79 -10.74
N GLU A 253 -5.62 11.97 -11.54
CA GLU A 253 -7.08 11.80 -11.52
C GLU A 253 -7.58 11.11 -10.24
N GLU A 254 -6.83 10.17 -9.69
CA GLU A 254 -7.20 9.45 -8.46
C GLU A 254 -7.38 10.39 -7.26
N PHE A 255 -6.55 11.42 -7.14
CA PHE A 255 -6.64 12.37 -6.04
C PHE A 255 -7.64 13.48 -6.32
N GLN A 256 -7.84 13.84 -7.59
CA GLN A 256 -8.97 14.69 -8.00
C GLN A 256 -10.30 14.06 -7.62
N LYS A 257 -10.48 12.75 -7.87
CA LYS A 257 -11.71 12.03 -7.50
C LYS A 257 -11.99 12.09 -6.00
N ILE A 258 -10.96 12.01 -5.15
CA ILE A 258 -11.12 12.15 -3.70
C ILE A 258 -11.60 13.57 -3.35
N ALA A 259 -11.00 14.60 -3.95
CA ALA A 259 -11.44 15.98 -3.78
C ALA A 259 -12.88 16.20 -4.29
N GLU A 260 -13.25 15.60 -5.42
CA GLU A 260 -14.61 15.63 -5.97
C GLU A 260 -15.64 14.95 -5.06
N GLU A 261 -15.32 13.78 -4.51
CA GLU A 261 -16.18 13.09 -3.53
C GLU A 261 -16.40 13.98 -2.31
N LYS A 262 -15.35 14.67 -1.84
CA LYS A 262 -15.48 15.64 -0.74
C LYS A 262 -16.32 16.85 -1.10
N MET A 263 -16.14 17.38 -2.29
CA MET A 263 -16.97 18.47 -2.78
C MET A 263 -18.44 18.05 -2.85
N LYS A 264 -18.74 16.83 -3.31
CA LYS A 264 -20.12 16.30 -3.35
C LYS A 264 -20.74 16.21 -1.96
N GLU A 265 -20.01 15.73 -0.96
CA GLU A 265 -20.47 15.69 0.43
C GLU A 265 -20.73 17.10 0.99
N ILE A 266 -19.84 18.05 0.72
CA ILE A 266 -19.95 19.45 1.14
C ILE A 266 -21.18 20.12 0.49
N ASN A 267 -21.36 19.92 -0.82
CA ASN A 267 -22.51 20.45 -1.56
C ASN A 267 -23.82 19.88 -1.03
N ALA A 268 -23.90 18.56 -0.82
CA ALA A 268 -25.09 17.93 -0.26
C ALA A 268 -25.43 18.45 1.14
N ALA A 269 -24.43 18.73 1.96
CA ALA A 269 -24.62 19.33 3.28
C ALA A 269 -25.12 20.77 3.23
N HIS A 270 -24.54 21.60 2.37
CA HIS A 270 -25.01 22.96 2.16
C HIS A 270 -26.45 22.99 1.64
N ASP A 271 -26.75 22.20 0.60
CA ASP A 271 -28.06 22.17 -0.04
C ASP A 271 -29.17 21.69 0.92
N TYR A 272 -28.85 20.77 1.81
CA TYR A 272 -29.78 20.34 2.84
C TYR A 272 -30.03 21.43 3.88
N LEU A 273 -28.96 22.04 4.42
CA LEU A 273 -29.07 23.05 5.47
C LEU A 273 -29.67 24.37 4.98
N GLU A 274 -29.53 24.71 3.70
CA GLU A 274 -30.15 25.92 3.14
C GLU A 274 -31.68 25.79 3.03
N LYS A 275 -32.19 24.56 2.92
CA LYS A 275 -33.62 24.23 2.80
C LYS A 275 -34.34 24.08 4.15
N LEU A 276 -33.59 24.00 5.25
CA LEU A 276 -34.13 24.09 6.62
C LEU A 276 -34.52 25.54 6.96
#